data_AF-A0A845RPH0-F1
#
_entry.id   AF-A0A845RPH0-F1
#
_cell.length_a   1.000
_cell.length_b   1.000
_cell.length_c   1.000
_cell.angle_alpha   90.00
_cell.angle_beta   90.00
_cell.angle_gamma   90.00
#
_symmetry.space_group_name_H-M   'P 1'
#
loop_
_entity.id
_entity.type
_entity.pdbx_description
1 polymer ?
#
loop_
_entity_poly.entity_id
_entity_poly.type
_entity_poly.pdbx_seq_one_letter_code
_entity_poly.pdbx_strand_id
1 'polypeptide(L)' 'MREITTELKIDKSGRIVIPEVYREELDVKPGQLIKITISNPLEKNTEGRD' A
#
# COMPACT_ATOMS: atom_id res chain seq x y z
N MET A 1 -2.18 -2.59 -15.99
CA MET A 1 -2.24 -1.96 -14.65
C MET A 1 -0.83 -1.46 -14.36
N ARG A 2 -0.65 -0.17 -14.07
CA ARG A 2 0.68 0.37 -13.72
C ARG A 2 0.91 0.15 -12.23
N GLU A 3 2.07 -0.37 -11.89
CA GLU A 3 2.50 -0.59 -10.50
C GLU A 3 3.58 0.45 -10.17
N ILE A 4 3.41 1.15 -9.06
CA ILE A 4 4.35 2.16 -8.58
C ILE A 4 4.80 1.72 -7.20
N THR A 5 6.11 1.48 -7.05
CA THR A 5 6.71 1.05 -5.79
C THR A 5 7.54 2.19 -5.23
N THR A 6 7.30 2.54 -3.96
CA THR A 6 8.02 3.61 -3.27
C THR A 6 8.11 3.27 -1.78
N GLU A 7 9.20 3.70 -1.14
CA GLU A 7 9.38 3.53 0.30
C GLU A 7 8.73 4.69 1.05
N LEU A 8 7.86 4.38 2.02
CA LEU A 8 7.19 5.37 2.85
C LEU A 8 7.43 5.06 4.33
N LYS A 9 7.52 6.11 5.13
CA LYS A 9 7.59 5.99 6.59
C LYS A 9 6.20 6.01 7.19
N ILE A 10 5.99 5.11 8.15
CA ILE A 10 4.80 5.11 8.99
C ILE A 10 5.03 6.11 10.12
N ASP A 11 4.07 7.00 10.35
CA ASP A 11 4.15 7.94 11.47
C ASP A 11 3.83 7.29 12.82
N LYS A 12 3.98 8.04 13.92
CA LYS A 12 3.72 7.54 15.28
C LYS A 12 2.26 7.14 15.52
N SER A 13 1.33 7.57 14.67
CA SER A 13 -0.10 7.24 14.75
C SER A 13 -0.49 6.09 13.83
N GLY A 14 0.48 5.45 13.15
CA GLY A 14 0.22 4.36 12.22
C GLY A 14 -0.28 4.82 10.84
N ARG A 15 -0.11 6.10 10.49
CA ARG A 15 -0.54 6.64 9.19
C ARG A 15 0.59 6.60 8.19
N ILE A 16 0.23 6.42 6.92
CA ILE A 16 1.10 6.58 5.77
C ILE A 16 0.55 7.72 4.92
N VAL A 17 1.43 8.62 4.48
CA VAL A 17 1.06 9.69 3.55
C VAL A 17 1.40 9.24 2.14
N ILE A 18 0.39 9.10 1.28
CA ILE A 18 0.60 8.87 -0.16
C ILE A 18 1.11 10.19 -0.77
N PRO A 19 2.32 10.24 -1.37
CA PRO A 19 2.86 11.44 -2.01
C PRO A 19 1.92 12.05 -3.07
N GLU A 20 1.97 13.37 -3.21
CA GLU A 20 1.09 14.15 -4.09
C GLU A 20 1.14 13.67 -5.55
N VAL A 21 2.35 13.46 -6.08
CA VAL A 21 2.57 12.97 -7.46
C VAL A 21 1.77 11.70 -7.75
N TYR A 22 1.71 10.76 -6.79
CA TYR A 22 0.96 9.52 -6.98
C TYR A 22 -0.54 9.70 -6.80
N ARG A 23 -0.98 10.65 -5.96
CA ARG A 23 -2.42 10.98 -5.84
C ARG A 23 -2.94 11.60 -7.13
N GLU A 24 -2.15 12.47 -7.75
CA GLU A 24 -2.47 13.09 -9.04
C GLU A 24 -2.48 12.05 -10.17
N GLU A 25 -1.45 11.20 -10.25
CA GLU A 25 -1.37 10.17 -11.30
C GLU A 25 -2.51 9.13 -11.18
N LEU A 26 -2.95 8.83 -9.96
CA LEU A 26 -4.02 7.85 -9.69
C LEU A 26 -5.42 8.49 -9.57
N ASP A 27 -5.56 9.80 -9.78
CA ASP A 27 -6.81 10.59 -9.59
C ASP A 27 -7.50 10.31 -8.24
N VAL A 28 -6.72 10.24 -7.15
CA VAL A 28 -7.24 10.03 -5.79
C VAL A 28 -7.80 11.33 -5.23
N LYS A 29 -9.07 11.32 -4.87
CA LYS A 29 -9.82 12.51 -4.42
C LYS A 29 -9.99 12.55 -2.89
N PRO A 30 -10.03 13.74 -2.27
CA PRO A 30 -10.39 13.86 -0.86
C PRO A 30 -11.75 13.20 -0.57
N GLY A 31 -11.82 12.42 0.51
CA GLY A 31 -13.04 11.69 0.91
C GLY A 31 -13.27 10.38 0.17
N GLN A 32 -12.44 10.02 -0.81
CA GLN A 32 -12.52 8.74 -1.50
C GLN A 32 -12.11 7.59 -0.59
N LEU A 33 -12.90 6.52 -0.56
CA LEU A 33 -12.55 5.29 0.13
C LEU A 33 -11.56 4.48 -0.71
N ILE A 34 -10.49 3.99 -0.07
CA ILE A 34 -9.43 3.23 -0.73
C ILE A 34 -9.31 1.86 -0.05
N LYS A 35 -9.17 0.80 -0.86
CA LYS A 35 -8.85 -0.55 -0.37
C LYS A 35 -7.34 -0.70 -0.21
N ILE A 36 -6.89 -1.08 0.98
CA ILE A 36 -5.49 -1.37 1.27
C ILE A 36 -5.32 -2.89 1.38
N THR A 37 -4.32 -3.44 0.69
CA THR A 37 -3.91 -4.84 0.81
C THR A 37 -2.54 -4.87 1.46
N ILE A 38 -2.41 -5.53 2.61
CA ILE A 38 -1.15 -5.73 3.30
C ILE A 38 -0.73 -7.18 3.08
N SER A 39 0.48 -7.40 2.57
CA SER A 39 1.06 -8.73 2.40
C SER A 39 2.35 -8.82 3.19
N ASN A 40 2.51 -9.86 4.01
CA ASN A 40 3.78 -10.17 4.65
C ASN A 40 4.66 -10.98 3.67
N PRO A 41 5.77 -10.44 3.14
CA PRO A 41 6.62 -11.18 2.22
C PRO A 41 7.29 -12.39 2.86
N LEU A 42 7.35 -12.46 4.19
CA LEU A 42 7.95 -13.57 4.94
C LEU A 42 7.01 -14.77 5.16
N GLU A 43 5.71 -14.64 4.84
CA GLU A 43 4.71 -15.71 5.00
C GLU A 43 4.53 -16.59 3.75
N LYS A 44 5.36 -16.41 2.71
CA LYS A 44 5.39 -17.33 1.57
C LYS A 44 6.18 -18.60 1.90
N ASN A 45 5.58 -19.54 2.64
CA ASN A 45 5.76 -21.00 2.52
C ASN A 45 5.17 -21.78 3.73
N THR A 46 3.86 -21.93 3.79
CA THR A 46 3.23 -23.03 4.55
C THR A 46 1.92 -23.48 3.89
N GLU A 47 1.97 -23.84 2.61
CA GLU A 47 0.94 -24.69 2.01
C GLU A 47 1.63 -25.73 1.13
N GLY A 48 1.76 -26.96 1.63
CA GLY A 48 2.40 -28.06 0.89
C GLY A 48 3.07 -29.16 1.72
N ARG A 49 2.64 -29.43 2.96
CA ARG A 49 2.91 -30.70 3.65
C ARG A 49 1.70 -31.06 4.50
N ASP A 50 0.82 -31.87 3.91
CA ASP A 50 0.06 -32.95 4.56
C ASP A 50 -0.16 -34.04 3.51
#